data_AF-A0A0C9W7F4-F1
#
_entry.id   AF-A0A0C9W7F4-F1
#
_cell.length_a   1.000
_cell.length_b   1.000
_cell.length_c   1.000
_cell.angle_alpha   90.00
_cell.angle_beta   90.00
_cell.angle_gamma   90.00
#
_symmetry.space_group_name_H-M   'P 1'
#
loop_
_entity.id
_entity.type
_entity.pdbx_description
1 polymer ?
#
loop_
_entity_poly.entity_id
_entity_poly.type
_entity_poly.pdbx_seq_one_letter_code
_entity_poly.pdbx_strand_id
1 'polypeptide(L)'
;MDDSGLKIRSFTHRLNVIDPTARTSLANGSTVNLEQISTHKVQVCIENYKQIVGFPLPADSANAKLRVDRKSMYIEIYHTCLAIRRC
;
A
#
# COMPACT_ATOMS: atom_id res chain seq x y z
N MET A 1 -13.18 -27.92 2.95
CA MET A 1 -12.60 -26.71 3.55
C MET A 1 -11.40 -27.17 4.34
N ASP A 2 -10.25 -26.60 4.07
CA ASP A 2 -9.02 -26.86 4.79
C ASP A 2 -9.09 -26.27 6.21
N ASP A 3 -9.09 -27.13 7.23
CA ASP A 3 -9.11 -26.79 8.67
C ASP A 3 -7.79 -26.16 9.17
N SER A 4 -6.84 -25.87 8.29
CA SER A 4 -5.66 -25.08 8.63
C SER A 4 -5.98 -23.60 8.47
N GLY A 5 -6.52 -22.98 9.51
CA GLY A 5 -6.70 -21.52 9.62
C GLY A 5 -5.37 -20.76 9.54
N LEU A 6 -4.81 -20.68 8.33
CA LEU A 6 -3.58 -19.98 8.00
C LEU A 6 -3.84 -18.49 8.17
N LYS A 7 -3.47 -17.97 9.35
CA LYS A 7 -3.40 -16.53 9.60
C LYS A 7 -2.57 -15.89 8.49
N ILE A 8 -3.19 -15.06 7.65
CA ILE A 8 -2.50 -14.30 6.62
C ILE A 8 -1.47 -13.43 7.33
N ARG A 9 -0.17 -13.71 7.13
CA ARG A 9 0.93 -13.03 7.85
C ARG A 9 1.26 -11.68 7.24
N SER A 10 1.07 -11.54 5.95
CA SER A 10 1.31 -10.31 5.20
C SER A 10 0.58 -10.37 3.88
N PHE A 11 0.22 -9.22 3.34
CA PHE A 11 -0.24 -9.10 1.97
C PHE A 11 0.46 -7.92 1.30
N THR A 12 0.70 -8.07 0.00
CA THR A 12 1.34 -7.04 -0.81
C THR A 12 0.34 -6.56 -1.85
N HIS A 13 0.24 -5.25 -2.02
CA HIS A 13 -0.53 -4.64 -3.08
C HIS A 13 0.39 -3.88 -4.01
N ARG A 14 0.33 -4.20 -5.30
CA ARG A 14 1.07 -3.48 -6.34
C ARG A 14 0.15 -2.49 -7.01
N LEU A 15 0.48 -1.22 -6.85
CA LEU A 15 -0.18 -0.10 -7.51
C LEU A 15 0.65 0.34 -8.72
N ASN A 16 0.11 0.16 -9.92
CA ASN A 16 0.72 0.73 -11.11
C ASN A 16 0.31 2.20 -11.21
N VAL A 17 1.29 3.10 -11.29
CA VAL A 17 1.02 4.52 -11.49
C VAL A 17 0.72 4.72 -12.96
N ILE A 18 -0.54 5.00 -13.30
CA ILE A 18 -0.99 5.20 -14.68
C ILE A 18 -0.97 6.68 -15.05
N ASP A 19 -1.23 7.56 -14.09
CA ASP A 19 -1.29 9.01 -14.31
C ASP A 19 0.07 9.57 -14.74
N PRO A 20 0.13 10.31 -15.87
CA PRO A 20 1.38 10.82 -16.43
C PRO A 20 2.05 11.88 -15.55
N THR A 21 1.26 12.67 -14.81
CA THR A 21 1.78 13.67 -13.87
C THR A 21 2.44 12.95 -12.70
N ALA A 22 1.75 11.96 -12.13
CA ALA A 22 2.28 11.14 -11.04
C ALA A 22 3.53 10.34 -11.46
N ARG A 23 3.59 9.83 -12.69
CA ARG A 23 4.80 9.18 -13.25
C ARG A 23 5.98 10.13 -13.30
N THR A 24 5.75 11.36 -13.77
CA THR A 24 6.78 12.40 -13.84
C THR A 24 7.29 12.74 -12.44
N SER A 25 6.37 12.96 -11.49
CA SER A 25 6.73 13.19 -10.08
C SER A 25 7.54 12.03 -9.50
N LEU A 26 7.13 10.78 -9.77
CA LEU A 26 7.84 9.59 -9.29
C LEU A 26 9.24 9.46 -9.91
N ALA A 27 9.38 9.74 -11.21
CA ALA A 27 10.65 9.76 -11.94
C ALA A 27 11.61 10.81 -11.37
N ASN A 28 11.08 12.00 -11.03
CA ASN A 28 11.83 13.11 -10.43
C ASN A 28 12.24 12.85 -8.98
N GLY A 29 11.82 11.73 -8.41
CA GLY A 29 12.24 11.29 -7.09
C GLY A 29 11.36 11.76 -5.94
N SER A 30 10.12 12.14 -6.24
CA SER A 30 9.13 12.54 -5.25
C SER A 30 8.96 11.52 -4.12
N THR A 31 8.70 12.04 -2.93
CA THR A 31 8.34 11.22 -1.78
C THR A 31 6.94 10.64 -1.97
N VAL A 32 6.82 9.34 -1.71
CA VAL A 32 5.53 8.64 -1.68
C VAL A 32 5.13 8.48 -0.22
N ASN A 33 3.95 8.97 0.13
CA ASN A 33 3.39 8.86 1.47
C ASN A 33 2.12 8.00 1.46
N LEU A 34 1.82 7.39 2.61
CA LEU A 34 0.56 6.70 2.85
C LEU A 34 -0.23 7.43 3.93
N GLU A 35 -1.53 7.56 3.71
CA GLU A 35 -2.47 8.13 4.66
C GLU A 35 -3.60 7.12 4.92
N GLN A 36 -3.84 6.79 6.19
CA GLN A 36 -4.95 5.90 6.57
C GLN A 36 -6.27 6.64 6.41
N ILE A 37 -7.17 6.12 5.56
CA ILE A 37 -8.50 6.69 5.38
C ILE A 37 -9.54 5.90 6.19
N SER A 38 -9.45 4.57 6.18
CA SER A 38 -10.27 3.69 6.99
C SER A 38 -9.57 2.35 7.19
N THR A 39 -10.06 1.49 8.08
CA THR A 39 -9.46 0.16 8.34
C THR A 39 -9.11 -0.65 7.08
N HIS A 40 -9.84 -0.46 5.98
CA HIS A 40 -9.64 -1.20 4.73
C HIS A 40 -9.21 -0.31 3.55
N LYS A 41 -8.88 0.96 3.80
CA LYS A 41 -8.52 1.91 2.73
C LYS A 41 -7.34 2.77 3.15
N VAL A 42 -6.36 2.85 2.24
CA VAL A 42 -5.20 3.72 2.39
C VAL A 42 -5.10 4.59 1.15
N GLN A 43 -4.75 5.85 1.34
CA GLN A 43 -4.48 6.78 0.26
C GLN A 43 -2.97 6.86 0.02
N VAL A 44 -2.56 6.62 -1.22
CA VAL A 44 -1.20 6.85 -1.69
C VAL A 44 -1.12 8.29 -2.18
N CYS A 45 -0.18 9.05 -1.63
CA CYS A 45 0.08 10.44 -1.98
C CYS A 45 1.45 10.54 -2.68
N ILE A 46 1.45 11.05 -3.91
CA ILE A 46 2.65 11.34 -4.70
C ILE A 46 2.57 12.82 -5.10
N GLU A 47 3.24 13.70 -4.34
CA GLU A 47 3.06 15.16 -4.45
C GLU A 47 1.57 15.56 -4.43
N ASN A 48 1.04 16.04 -5.56
CA ASN A 48 -0.35 16.48 -5.73
C ASN A 48 -1.29 15.33 -6.16
N TYR A 49 -0.74 14.18 -6.55
CA TYR A 49 -1.52 13.02 -6.94
C TYR A 49 -1.92 12.19 -5.72
N LYS A 50 -3.21 11.86 -5.63
CA LYS A 50 -3.79 11.04 -4.56
C LYS A 50 -4.55 9.88 -5.16
N GLN A 51 -4.27 8.67 -4.69
CA GLN A 51 -4.97 7.47 -5.13
C GLN A 51 -5.40 6.63 -3.93
N ILE A 52 -6.69 6.33 -3.84
CA ILE A 52 -7.24 5.48 -2.79
C ILE A 52 -7.12 4.03 -3.22
N VAL A 53 -6.53 3.22 -2.35
CA VAL A 53 -6.39 1.76 -2.50
C VAL A 53 -7.28 1.09 -1.47
N GLY A 54 -8.16 0.20 -1.93
CA GLY A 54 -9.00 -0.65 -1.08
C GLY A 54 -8.37 -2.02 -0.87
N PHE A 55 -8.49 -2.54 0.35
CA PHE A 55 -7.92 -3.81 0.75
C PHE A 55 -8.99 -4.77 1.26
N PRO A 56 -8.90 -6.07 0.92
CA PRO A 56 -9.84 -7.08 1.43
C PRO A 56 -9.64 -7.37 2.92
N LEU A 57 -8.50 -6.97 3.49
CA LEU A 57 -8.13 -7.16 4.90
C LEU A 57 -7.84 -5.81 5.55
N PRO A 58 -7.89 -5.73 6.90
CA PRO A 58 -7.46 -4.55 7.62
C PRO A 58 -6.02 -4.17 7.23
N ALA A 59 -5.84 -2.93 6.79
CA ALA A 59 -4.56 -2.35 6.43
C ALA A 59 -4.17 -1.32 7.49
N ASP A 60 -2.92 -1.38 7.93
CA ASP A 60 -2.31 -0.38 8.78
C ASP A 60 -1.23 0.35 7.97
N SER A 61 -1.49 1.61 7.62
CA SER A 61 -0.59 2.44 6.83
C SER A 61 0.62 2.91 7.62
N ALA A 62 0.53 3.01 8.95
CA ALA A 62 1.64 3.46 9.79
C ALA A 62 2.72 2.38 9.88
N ASN A 63 2.33 1.11 9.85
CA ASN A 63 3.24 -0.04 9.84
C ASN A 63 3.48 -0.62 8.44
N ALA A 64 2.90 -0.03 7.39
CA ALA A 64 3.10 -0.47 6.02
C ALA A 64 4.52 -0.11 5.53
N LYS A 65 5.15 -1.04 4.82
CA LYS A 65 6.39 -0.76 4.11
C LYS A 65 6.09 -0.43 2.66
N LEU A 66 6.73 0.61 2.14
CA LEU A 66 6.65 1.01 0.74
C LEU A 66 7.91 0.56 -0.01
N ARG A 67 7.71 -0.02 -1.19
CA ARG A 67 8.77 -0.13 -2.21
C ARG A 67 8.34 0.64 -3.44
N VAL A 68 9.15 1.58 -3.86
CA VAL A 68 8.88 2.43 -5.00
C VAL A 68 9.82 2.07 -6.13
N ASP A 69 9.30 1.50 -7.20
CA ASP A 69 10.07 1.24 -8.42
C ASP A 69 9.85 2.40 -9.40
N ARG A 70 10.82 3.30 -9.44
CA ARG A 70 10.79 4.50 -10.29
C ARG A 70 11.10 4.20 -11.75
N LYS A 71 11.72 3.05 -12.07
CA LYS A 71 12.04 2.69 -13.45
C LYS A 71 10.81 2.09 -14.14
N SER A 72 10.06 1.28 -13.40
CA SER A 72 8.87 0.59 -13.90
C SER A 72 7.55 1.24 -13.45
N MET A 73 7.62 2.39 -12.77
CA MET A 73 6.49 3.24 -12.37
C MET A 73 5.39 2.49 -11.59
N TYR A 74 5.80 1.69 -10.61
CA TYR A 74 4.87 1.03 -9.71
C TYR A 74 5.31 1.17 -8.25
N ILE A 75 4.34 1.07 -7.36
CA ILE A 75 4.51 1.14 -5.92
C ILE A 75 3.98 -0.15 -5.33
N GLU A 76 4.78 -0.81 -4.51
CA GLU A 76 4.35 -1.96 -3.72
C GLU A 76 4.14 -1.54 -2.28
N ILE A 77 2.97 -1.85 -1.76
CA ILE A 77 2.58 -1.62 -0.38
C ILE A 77 2.57 -2.97 0.32
N TYR A 78 3.51 -3.17 1.25
CA TYR A 78 3.63 -4.37 2.04
C TYR A 78 2.96 -4.14 3.39
N HIS A 79 1.84 -4.81 3.61
CA HIS A 79 1.19 -4.81 4.91
C HIS A 79 1.61 -6.07 5.66
N THR A 80 2.19 -5.87 6.84
CA THR A 80 2.38 -6.97 7.77
C THR A 80 1.09 -7.09 8.57
N CYS A 81 0.46 -8.26 8.54
CA CYS A 81 -0.68 -8.51 9.40
C CYS A 81 -0.12 -8.58 10.83
N LEU A 82 -0.40 -7.54 11.61
CA LEU A 82 -0.31 -7.63 13.06
C LEU A 82 -1.35 -8.66 13.47
N ALA A 83 -0.93 -9.92 13.55
CA ALA A 83 -1.74 -10.99 14.10
C ALA A 83 -2.37 -10.44 15.38
N ILE A 84 -3.70 -10.39 15.40
CA ILE A 84 -4.54 -9.97 16.52
C ILE A 84 -3.82 -10.40 17.80
N ARG A 85 -3.15 -9.46 18.47
CA ARG A 85 -2.68 -9.71 19.83
C ARG A 85 -3.98 -9.90 20.60
N ARG A 86 -4.34 -11.16 20.84
CA ARG A 86 -5.42 -11.50 21.76
C ARG A 86 -5.06 -10.76 23.05
N CYS A 87 -5.86 -9.74 23.39
CA CYS A 87 -5.93 -9.25 24.76
C CYS A 87 -6.34 -10.39 25.68
#